data_AF-A0A2G0WLC1-F1
#
_entry.id   AF-A0A2G0WLC1-F1
#
_cell.length_a   1.000
_cell.length_b   1.000
_cell.length_c   1.000
_cell.angle_alpha   90.00
_cell.angle_beta   90.00
_cell.angle_gamma   90.00
#
_symmetry.space_group_name_H-M   'P 1'
#
loop_
_entity.id
_entity.type
_entity.pdbx_description
1 polymer ?
#
loop_
_entity_poly.entity_id
_entity_poly.type
_entity_poly.pdbx_seq_one_letter_code
_entity_poly.pdbx_strand_id
1 'polypeptide(L)'
;MGERMESHDPNRELTEALLRFFLKFYGVDKIDPGTHMHEIRALGEQVGEMWGRSCAVCLHEGPIEAGIAFEIRAKVVESKKRALDTVTELYGPGGRIREILSGTQGNPSDEGR
;
A
#
# COMPACT_ATOMS: atom_id res chain seq x y z
N MET A 1 -17.77 -2.65 33.50
CA MET A 1 -17.06 -2.01 32.38
C MET A 1 -15.95 -2.96 31.99
N GLY A 2 -16.15 -3.78 30.96
CA GLY A 2 -15.12 -4.68 30.47
C GLY A 2 -14.22 -3.92 29.50
N GLU A 3 -12.94 -3.78 29.84
CA GLU A 3 -11.93 -3.33 28.90
C GLU A 3 -11.94 -4.28 27.69
N ARG A 4 -12.26 -3.77 26.50
CA ARG A 4 -12.00 -4.51 25.27
C ARG A 4 -10.49 -4.58 25.15
N MET A 5 -9.93 -5.71 25.54
CA MET A 5 -8.58 -6.10 25.18
C MET A 5 -8.53 -6.12 23.65
N GLU A 6 -7.96 -5.10 23.03
CA GLU A 6 -7.66 -5.14 21.60
C GLU A 6 -6.75 -6.34 21.39
N SER A 7 -7.19 -7.31 20.59
CA SER A 7 -6.37 -8.47 20.28
C SER A 7 -5.14 -7.99 19.53
N HIS A 8 -3.97 -8.08 20.16
CA HIS A 8 -2.69 -7.87 19.52
C HIS A 8 -2.52 -8.95 18.45
N ASP A 9 -2.72 -8.58 17.18
CA ASP A 9 -2.50 -9.44 16.03
C ASP A 9 -1.06 -9.23 15.53
N PRO A 10 -0.11 -10.11 15.89
CA PRO A 10 1.30 -9.95 15.49
C PRO A 10 1.48 -10.00 13.97
N ASN A 11 0.56 -10.65 13.25
CA ASN A 11 0.61 -10.73 11.79
C ASN A 11 0.29 -9.37 11.17
N ARG A 12 -0.57 -8.57 11.81
CA ARG A 12 -0.88 -7.20 11.36
C ARG A 12 0.36 -6.31 11.44
N GLU A 13 1.08 -6.34 12.56
CA GLU A 13 2.28 -5.51 12.74
C GLU A 13 3.36 -5.84 11.72
N LEU A 14 3.62 -7.13 11.50
CA LEU A 14 4.57 -7.57 10.48
C LEU A 14 4.12 -7.16 9.07
N THR A 15 2.84 -7.36 8.75
CA THR A 15 2.26 -7.00 7.45
C THR A 15 2.38 -5.51 7.16
N GLU A 16 2.11 -4.66 8.15
CA GLU A 16 2.26 -3.21 8.05
C GLU A 16 3.73 -2.79 7.92
N ALA A 17 4.64 -3.43 8.66
CA ALA A 17 6.07 -3.18 8.56
C ALA A 17 6.62 -3.52 7.17
N LEU A 18 6.22 -4.68 6.62
CA LEU A 18 6.58 -5.09 5.25
C LEU A 18 6.05 -4.08 4.21
N LEU A 19 4.79 -3.64 4.35
CA LEU A 19 4.22 -2.65 3.44
C LEU A 19 5.00 -1.33 3.47
N ARG A 20 5.27 -0.80 4.68
CA ARG A 20 6.05 0.44 4.85
C ARG A 20 7.45 0.31 4.25
N PHE A 21 8.10 -0.84 4.43
CA PHE A 21 9.39 -1.13 3.83
C PHE A 21 9.32 -1.04 2.30
N PHE A 22 8.36 -1.73 1.66
CA PHE A 22 8.26 -1.72 0.20
C PHE A 22 7.87 -0.36 -0.37
N LEU A 23 6.97 0.38 0.30
CA LEU A 23 6.64 1.76 -0.11
C LEU A 23 7.90 2.64 -0.16
N LYS A 24 8.78 2.53 0.85
CA LYS A 24 10.04 3.27 0.88
C LYS A 24 11.08 2.74 -0.11
N PHE A 25 11.20 1.41 -0.22
CA PHE A 25 12.15 0.75 -1.12
C PHE A 25 11.88 1.13 -2.59
N TYR A 26 10.61 1.13 -3.00
CA TYR A 26 10.20 1.53 -4.33
C TYR A 26 10.10 3.05 -4.52
N GLY A 27 10.34 3.84 -3.47
CA GLY A 27 10.40 5.30 -3.59
C GLY A 27 9.05 5.97 -3.81
N VAL A 28 7.96 5.43 -3.24
CA VAL A 28 6.63 6.07 -3.29
C VAL A 28 6.63 7.44 -2.62
N ASP A 29 7.55 7.67 -1.68
CA ASP A 29 7.81 8.96 -1.03
C ASP A 29 8.45 10.02 -1.95
N LYS A 30 8.91 9.61 -3.14
CA LYS A 30 9.52 10.50 -4.15
C LYS A 30 8.54 10.93 -5.24
N ILE A 31 7.27 10.53 -5.15
CA ILE A 31 6.24 10.94 -6.10
C ILE A 31 5.99 12.45 -5.95
N ASP A 32 6.05 13.14 -7.07
CA ASP A 32 5.85 14.59 -7.17
C ASP A 32 4.73 14.92 -8.18
N PRO A 33 4.35 16.21 -8.33
CA PRO A 33 3.30 16.60 -9.28
C PRO A 33 3.64 16.30 -10.75
N GLY A 34 4.94 16.16 -11.08
CA GLY A 34 5.43 15.83 -12.43
C GLY A 34 5.39 14.34 -12.73
N THR A 35 5.31 13.49 -11.71
CA THR A 35 5.30 12.03 -11.85
C THR A 35 4.05 11.57 -12.61
N HIS A 36 4.24 10.80 -13.68
CA HIS A 36 3.15 10.40 -14.53
C HIS A 36 2.35 9.24 -13.93
N MET A 37 1.04 9.18 -14.22
CA MET A 37 0.17 8.13 -13.67
C MET A 37 0.60 6.71 -14.02
N HIS A 38 1.22 6.49 -15.19
CA HIS A 38 1.71 5.17 -15.57
C HIS A 38 2.88 4.72 -14.68
N GLU A 39 3.74 5.65 -14.25
CA GLU A 39 4.85 5.40 -13.32
C GLU A 39 4.32 5.09 -11.93
N ILE A 40 3.36 5.89 -11.44
CA ILE A 40 2.72 5.67 -10.12
C ILE A 40 2.04 4.29 -10.09
N ARG A 41 1.36 3.89 -11.17
CA ARG A 41 0.75 2.54 -11.28
C ARG A 41 1.80 1.44 -11.29
N ALA A 42 2.92 1.63 -12.00
CA ALA A 42 4.01 0.66 -12.01
C ALA A 42 4.61 0.48 -10.60
N LEU A 43 4.80 1.58 -9.86
CA LEU A 43 5.24 1.53 -8.46
C LEU A 43 4.23 0.77 -7.57
N GLY A 44 2.94 1.07 -7.70
CA GLY A 44 1.89 0.37 -6.97
C GLY A 44 1.86 -1.13 -7.28
N GLU A 45 2.07 -1.51 -8.54
CA GLU A 45 2.14 -2.90 -8.97
C GLU A 45 3.34 -3.62 -8.35
N GLN A 46 4.52 -3.00 -8.37
CA GLN A 46 5.74 -3.53 -7.76
C GLN A 46 5.62 -3.70 -6.24
N VAL A 47 5.08 -2.68 -5.56
CA VAL A 47 4.80 -2.73 -4.12
C VAL A 47 3.84 -3.85 -3.79
N GLY A 48 2.69 -3.91 -4.48
CA GLY A 48 1.68 -4.94 -4.25
C GLY A 48 2.25 -6.34 -4.44
N GLU A 49 2.99 -6.56 -5.53
CA GLU A 49 3.61 -7.85 -5.82
C GLU A 49 4.57 -8.30 -4.73
N MET A 50 5.54 -7.46 -4.35
CA MET A 50 6.53 -7.84 -3.35
C MET A 50 5.94 -7.96 -1.95
N TRP A 51 5.00 -7.09 -1.60
CA TRP A 51 4.29 -7.19 -0.33
C TRP A 51 3.47 -8.48 -0.24
N GLY A 52 2.73 -8.85 -1.29
CA GLY A 52 1.99 -10.11 -1.35
C GLY A 52 2.87 -11.34 -1.23
N ARG A 53 3.99 -11.39 -1.98
CA ARG A 53 4.97 -12.48 -1.87
C ARG A 53 5.52 -12.60 -0.46
N SER A 54 5.89 -11.47 0.15
CA SER A 54 6.49 -11.46 1.48
C SER A 54 5.49 -11.88 2.54
N CYS A 55 4.24 -11.41 2.47
CA CYS A 55 3.20 -11.85 3.39
C CYS A 55 2.93 -13.35 3.25
N ALA A 56 2.84 -13.87 2.02
CA ALA A 56 2.63 -15.30 1.80
C ALA A 56 3.76 -16.16 2.39
N VAL A 57 5.02 -15.71 2.29
CA VAL A 57 6.16 -16.48 2.82
C VAL A 57 6.29 -16.32 4.34
N CYS A 58 6.17 -15.11 4.86
CA CYS A 58 6.40 -14.82 6.27
C CYS A 58 5.25 -15.30 7.17
N LEU A 59 4.03 -15.36 6.63
CA LEU A 59 2.83 -15.79 7.36
C LEU A 59 2.41 -17.23 7.00
N HIS A 60 3.23 -17.95 6.22
CA HIS A 60 2.94 -19.33 5.88
C HIS A 60 2.96 -20.20 7.13
N GLU A 61 1.81 -20.78 7.46
CA GLU A 61 1.69 -21.78 8.50
C GLU A 61 1.63 -23.15 7.84
N GLY A 62 2.78 -23.84 7.79
CA GLY A 62 2.84 -25.18 7.20
C GLY A 62 4.23 -25.59 6.72
N PRO A 63 4.37 -26.83 6.26
CA PRO A 63 5.58 -27.30 5.61
C PRO A 63 5.79 -26.60 4.26
N ILE A 64 7.03 -26.21 3.97
CA ILE A 64 7.39 -25.59 2.69
C ILE A 64 7.38 -26.66 1.59
N GLU A 65 6.21 -26.84 0.99
CA GLU A 65 5.95 -27.75 -0.11
C GLU A 65 5.40 -27.00 -1.34
N ALA A 66 5.04 -27.72 -2.41
CA ALA A 66 4.50 -27.12 -3.64
C ALA A 66 3.25 -26.24 -3.41
N GLY A 67 2.51 -26.46 -2.31
CA GLY A 67 1.33 -25.66 -1.92
C GLY A 67 1.64 -24.17 -1.71
N ILE A 68 2.83 -23.83 -1.20
CA ILE A 68 3.21 -22.43 -0.94
C ILE A 68 3.28 -21.61 -2.24
N ALA A 69 3.56 -22.25 -3.37
CA ALA A 69 3.60 -21.56 -4.66
C ALA A 69 2.21 -21.06 -5.09
N PHE A 70 1.14 -21.80 -4.76
CA PHE A 70 -0.23 -21.37 -5.02
C PHE A 70 -0.65 -20.24 -4.09
N GLU A 71 -0.26 -20.33 -2.81
CA GLU A 71 -0.52 -19.27 -1.83
C GLU A 71 0.17 -17.96 -2.21
N ILE A 72 1.46 -18.02 -2.59
CA ILE A 72 2.21 -16.87 -3.10
C ILE A 72 1.49 -16.25 -4.29
N ARG A 73 1.07 -17.06 -5.28
CA ARG A 73 0.35 -16.54 -6.46
C ARG A 73 -0.97 -15.88 -6.09
N ALA A 74 -1.77 -16.51 -5.22
CA ALA A 74 -3.03 -15.96 -4.76
C ALA A 74 -2.83 -14.61 -4.04
N LYS A 75 -1.86 -14.55 -3.12
CA LYS A 75 -1.53 -13.33 -2.39
C LYS A 75 -0.98 -12.23 -3.28
N VAL A 76 -0.18 -12.56 -4.30
CA VAL A 76 0.28 -11.60 -5.31
C VAL A 76 -0.90 -11.00 -6.07
N VAL A 77 -1.85 -11.80 -6.54
CA VAL A 77 -3.02 -11.26 -7.25
C VAL A 77 -3.85 -10.35 -6.35
N GLU A 78 -4.13 -10.78 -5.12
CA GLU A 78 -4.90 -10.01 -4.13
C GLU A 78 -4.24 -8.66 -3.82
N SER A 79 -2.95 -8.69 -3.45
CA SER A 79 -2.18 -7.51 -3.05
C SER A 79 -1.91 -6.54 -4.20
N LYS A 80 -1.62 -7.04 -5.42
CA LYS A 80 -1.48 -6.18 -6.62
C LYS A 80 -2.77 -5.45 -6.92
N LYS A 81 -3.91 -6.15 -6.89
CA LYS A 81 -5.23 -5.53 -7.07
C LYS A 81 -5.44 -4.44 -6.02
N ARG A 82 -5.25 -4.76 -4.74
CA ARG A 82 -5.42 -3.80 -3.63
C ARG A 82 -4.52 -2.56 -3.79
N ALA A 83 -3.26 -2.74 -4.16
CA ALA A 83 -2.33 -1.63 -4.37
C ALA A 83 -2.76 -0.74 -5.55
N LEU A 84 -3.20 -1.34 -6.67
CA LEU A 84 -3.66 -0.60 -7.84
C LEU A 84 -4.98 0.15 -7.60
N ASP A 85 -5.92 -0.46 -6.87
CA ASP A 85 -7.17 0.18 -6.46
C ASP A 85 -6.84 1.41 -5.58
N THR A 86 -5.93 1.24 -4.60
CA THR A 86 -5.45 2.32 -3.72
C THR A 86 -4.76 3.43 -4.51
N VAL A 87 -3.89 3.09 -5.46
CA VAL A 87 -3.23 4.09 -6.34
C VAL A 87 -4.26 4.87 -7.15
N THR A 88 -5.27 4.18 -7.68
CA THR A 88 -6.33 4.81 -8.48
C THR A 88 -7.15 5.77 -7.63
N GLU A 89 -7.50 5.38 -6.40
CA GLU A 89 -8.23 6.22 -5.45
C GLU A 89 -7.42 7.45 -5.01
N LEU A 90 -6.13 7.28 -4.73
CA LEU A 90 -5.30 8.36 -4.15
C LEU A 90 -4.73 9.32 -5.20
N TYR A 91 -4.31 8.80 -6.35
CA TYR A 91 -3.57 9.56 -7.37
C TYR A 91 -4.37 9.77 -8.67
N GLY A 92 -5.51 9.08 -8.83
CA GLY A 92 -6.38 9.25 -9.99
C GLY A 92 -7.11 10.61 -10.03
N PRO A 93 -7.99 10.81 -11.02
CA PRO A 93 -8.81 12.02 -11.11
C PRO A 93 -9.65 12.21 -9.84
N GLY A 94 -9.54 13.37 -9.19
CA GLY A 94 -10.20 13.65 -7.90
C GLY A 94 -9.59 12.89 -6.70
N GLY A 95 -8.41 12.29 -6.88
CA GLY A 95 -7.71 11.58 -5.82
C GLY A 95 -7.07 12.54 -4.84
N ARG A 96 -7.16 12.21 -3.55
CA ARG A 96 -6.72 13.09 -2.45
C ARG A 96 -5.27 13.55 -2.58
N ILE A 97 -4.35 12.66 -2.94
CA ILE A 97 -2.93 13.02 -3.06
C ILE A 97 -2.71 13.86 -4.32
N ARG A 98 -3.42 13.56 -5.41
CA ARG A 98 -3.36 14.35 -6.64
C ARG A 98 -3.74 15.81 -6.38
N GLU A 99 -4.81 16.05 -5.61
CA GLU A 99 -5.28 17.40 -5.26
C GLU A 99 -4.31 18.17 -4.37
N ILE A 100 -3.68 17.48 -3.42
CA ILE A 100 -2.62 18.06 -2.57
C ILE A 100 -1.42 18.46 -3.44
N LEU A 101 -1.00 17.59 -4.34
CA LEU A 101 0.14 17.83 -5.24
C LEU A 101 -0.13 18.92 -6.28
N SER A 102 -1.37 19.04 -6.77
CA SER A 102 -1.76 20.09 -7.73
C SER A 102 -2.05 21.44 -7.08
N GLY A 103 -1.91 21.57 -5.75
CA GLY A 103 -2.17 22.82 -5.03
C GLY A 103 -3.65 23.25 -5.05
N THR A 104 -4.57 22.31 -5.30
CA THR A 104 -6.00 22.59 -5.44
C THR A 104 -6.73 22.61 -4.10
N GLN A 105 -6.14 22.01 -3.06
CA GLN A 105 -6.53 22.33 -1.68
C GLN A 105 -5.94 23.69 -1.31
N GLY A 106 -6.76 24.73 -1.48
CA GLY A 106 -6.46 26.07 -1.00
C GLY A 106 -6.04 26.04 0.47
N ASN A 107 -4.99 26.80 0.77
CA ASN A 107 -4.52 27.00 2.13
C ASN A 107 -5.65 27.67 2.93
N PRO A 108 -6.17 27.08 4.03
CA PRO A 108 -7.20 27.70 4.85
C PRO A 108 -6.72 28.94 5.63
N SER A 109 -5.53 29.47 5.32
CA SER A 109 -4.94 30.64 5.98
C SER A 109 -5.22 31.99 5.28
N ASP A 110 -5.99 32.02 4.19
CA ASP A 110 -6.35 33.27 3.48
C ASP A 110 -7.77 33.79 3.81
N GLU A 111 -8.43 33.25 4.84
CA GLU A 111 -9.64 33.84 5.42
C GLU A 111 -9.34 34.46 6.80
N GLY A 112 -8.81 35.69 6.78
CA GLY A 112 -9.00 36.64 7.87
C GLY A 112 -7.74 37.25 8.48
N ARG A 113 -7.24 38.34 7.88
CA ARG A 113 -7.10 39.70 8.45
C ARG A 113 -6.02 40.51 7.74
#